data_AF-A0A523U7A2-F1
#
_entry.id   AF-A0A523U7A2-F1
#
_cell.length_a   1.000
_cell.length_b   1.000
_cell.length_c   1.000
_cell.angle_alpha   90.00
_cell.angle_beta   90.00
_cell.angle_gamma   90.00
#
_symmetry.space_group_name_H-M   'P 1'
#
loop_
_entity.id
_entity.type
_entity.pdbx_description
1 polymer ?
#
loop_
_entity_poly.entity_id
_entity_poly.type
_entity_poly.pdbx_seq_one_letter_code
_entity_poly.pdbx_strand_id
1 'polypeptide(L)' 'MKNVEMKIEGDILTITVDLAKDFGPSKSGKTTIIATTSGNVSLPENEEIKIGLNIYKRK' A
#
# COMPACT_ATOMS: atom_id res chain seq x y z
N MET A 1 -4.03 6.53 -1.36
CA MET A 1 -3.13 5.37 -1.57
C MET A 1 -2.48 5.47 -2.94
N LYS A 2 -1.33 4.84 -3.16
CA LYS A 2 -0.65 4.75 -4.46
C LYS A 2 -0.35 3.29 -4.78
N ASN A 3 -0.79 2.82 -5.95
CA ASN A 3 -0.51 1.47 -6.45
C ASN A 3 -0.89 0.35 -5.46
N VAL A 4 -2.03 0.51 -4.82
CA VAL A 4 -2.63 -0.49 -3.94
C VAL A 4 -4.09 -0.60 -4.33
N GLU A 5 -4.53 -1.81 -4.66
CA GLU A 5 -5.93 -2.16 -4.79
C GLU A 5 -6.27 -3.16 -3.69
N MET A 6 -7.46 -3.02 -3.10
CA MET A 6 -7.93 -3.85 -1.99
C MET A 6 -9.30 -4.41 -2.35
N LYS A 7 -9.50 -5.71 -2.11
CA LYS A 7 -10.78 -6.38 -2.27
C LYS A 7 -11.03 -7.28 -1.07
N ILE A 8 -12.24 -7.26 -0.54
CA ILE A 8 -12.67 -8.14 0.54
C ILE A 8 -13.67 -9.13 -0.02
N GLU A 9 -13.44 -10.43 0.22
CA GLU A 9 -14.36 -11.50 -0.12
C GLU A 9 -14.57 -12.38 1.11
N GLY A 10 -15.74 -12.26 1.75
CA GLY A 10 -15.97 -12.80 3.08
C GLY A 10 -15.01 -12.16 4.09
N ASP A 11 -14.22 -12.98 4.78
CA ASP A 11 -13.23 -12.52 5.77
C ASP A 11 -11.81 -12.41 5.20
N ILE A 12 -11.64 -12.52 3.87
CA ILE A 12 -10.33 -12.50 3.21
C ILE A 12 -10.10 -11.15 2.53
N LEU A 13 -9.06 -10.45 2.96
CA LEU A 13 -8.53 -9.27 2.28
C LEU A 13 -7.48 -9.69 1.25
N THR A 14 -7.74 -9.40 -0.03
CA THR A 14 -6.77 -9.50 -1.11
C THR A 14 -6.21 -8.12 -1.44
N ILE A 15 -4.88 -8.01 -1.53
CA ILE A 15 -4.19 -6.77 -1.88
C ILE A 15 -3.38 -6.99 -3.14
N THR A 16 -3.64 -6.16 -4.15
CA THR A 16 -2.94 -6.22 -5.43
C THR A 16 -2.05 -4.99 -5.59
N VAL A 17 -0.78 -5.22 -5.97
CA VAL A 17 0.22 -4.18 -6.23
C VAL A 17 0.97 -4.52 -7.50
N ASP A 18 1.10 -3.54 -8.40
CA ASP A 18 1.91 -3.68 -9.61
C ASP A 18 3.39 -3.34 -9.30
N LEU A 19 4.24 -4.36 -9.23
CA LEU A 19 5.67 -4.20 -8.90
C LEU A 19 6.51 -3.55 -10.03
N ALA A 20 5.95 -3.39 -11.23
CA ALA A 20 6.61 -2.71 -12.34
C ALA A 20 6.54 -1.18 -12.23
N LYS A 21 5.62 -0.65 -11.42
CA LYS A 21 5.49 0.80 -11.19
C LYS A 21 6.39 1.28 -10.05
N ASP A 22 6.86 2.51 -10.17
CA ASP A 22 7.43 3.26 -9.05
C ASP A 22 7.02 4.74 -9.07
N PHE A 23 7.15 5.38 -7.91
CA PHE A 23 6.69 6.76 -7.66
C PHE A 23 7.84 7.66 -7.20
N GLY A 24 9.07 7.33 -7.61
CA GLY A 24 10.27 8.08 -7.26
C GLY A 24 10.76 7.85 -5.82
N PRO A 25 11.77 8.63 -5.39
CA PRO A 25 12.40 8.47 -4.10
C PRO A 25 11.49 8.86 -2.94
N SER A 26 11.65 8.19 -1.80
CA SER A 26 11.02 8.58 -0.54
C SER A 26 11.57 9.90 -0.01
N LYS A 27 10.87 10.50 0.97
CA LYS A 27 11.23 11.81 1.55
C LYS A 27 12.66 11.86 2.09
N SER A 28 13.19 10.74 2.60
CA SER A 28 14.57 10.65 3.08
C SER A 28 15.59 10.35 1.97
N GLY A 29 15.13 10.05 0.75
CA GLY A 29 15.95 9.67 -0.40
C GLY A 29 16.49 8.23 -0.35
N LYS A 30 16.24 7.49 0.74
CA LYS A 30 16.85 6.16 1.00
C LYS A 30 16.20 5.01 0.24
N THR A 31 14.98 5.21 -0.27
CA THR A 31 14.19 4.15 -0.92
C THR A 31 13.45 4.71 -2.13
N THR A 32 13.09 3.85 -3.07
CA THR A 32 12.16 4.17 -4.16
C THR A 32 10.80 3.54 -3.85
N ILE A 33 9.74 4.35 -3.89
CA ILE A 33 8.39 3.92 -3.51
C ILE A 33 7.77 3.10 -4.65
N ILE A 34 7.35 1.86 -4.36
CA ILE A 34 6.55 1.04 -5.27
C ILE A 34 5.06 1.20 -4.95
N ALA A 35 4.68 1.09 -3.67
CA ALA A 35 3.30 1.25 -3.22
C ALA A 35 3.23 1.75 -1.78
N THR A 36 2.17 2.50 -1.46
CA THR A 36 1.93 2.95 -0.09
C THR A 36 0.46 3.29 0.16
N THR A 37 -0.03 2.98 1.35
CA THR A 37 -1.29 3.51 1.88
C THR A 37 -1.17 4.94 2.41
N SER A 38 0.06 5.47 2.52
CA SER A 38 0.39 6.77 3.12
C SER A 38 0.01 6.90 4.60
N GLY A 39 0.10 5.80 5.34
CA GLY A 39 -0.30 5.72 6.76
C GLY A 39 -1.27 4.57 7.00
N ASN A 40 -1.82 4.52 8.21
CA ASN A 40 -2.89 3.56 8.53
C ASN A 40 -4.21 4.09 7.99
N VAL A 41 -4.92 3.24 7.24
CA VAL A 41 -6.24 3.53 6.67
C VAL A 41 -7.21 2.44 7.08
N SER A 42 -8.51 2.74 7.12
CA SER A 42 -9.53 1.70 7.26
C SER A 42 -9.54 0.78 6.04
N LEU A 43 -9.93 -0.48 6.24
CA LEU A 43 -10.29 -1.32 5.11
C LEU A 43 -11.58 -0.81 4.43
N PRO A 44 -11.78 -1.08 3.14
CA PRO A 44 -13.08 -0.86 2.51
C PRO A 44 -14.17 -1.56 3.33
N GLU A 45 -15.29 -0.87 3.57
CA GLU A 45 -16.48 -1.42 4.25
C GLU A 45 -16.26 -1.91 5.70
N ASN A 46 -15.07 -1.69 6.29
CA ASN A 46 -14.79 -1.99 7.70
C ASN A 46 -13.90 -0.90 8.33
N GLU A 47 -14.53 -0.03 9.13
CA GLU A 47 -13.84 1.10 9.76
C GLU A 47 -13.02 0.72 11.00
N GLU A 48 -13.29 -0.42 11.62
CA GLU A 48 -12.60 -0.86 12.85
C GLU A 48 -11.23 -1.49 12.54
N ILE A 49 -11.12 -2.17 11.39
CA ILE A 49 -9.87 -2.79 10.95
C ILE A 49 -9.02 -1.79 10.17
N LYS A 50 -7.79 -1.59 10.62
CA LYS A 50 -6.82 -0.67 10.00
C LYS A 50 -5.71 -1.44 9.29
N ILE A 51 -5.24 -0.90 8.17
CA ILE A 51 -4.08 -1.38 7.43
C ILE A 51 -3.08 -0.26 7.13
N GLY A 52 -1.80 -0.56 7.31
CA GLY A 52 -0.69 0.23 6.80
C GLY A 52 0.19 -0.64 5.91
N LEU A 53 0.40 -0.23 4.66
CA LEU A 53 1.24 -0.97 3.70
C LEU A 53 2.28 -0.04 3.07
N ASN A 54 3.53 -0.50 3.04
CA ASN A 54 4.63 0.16 2.33
C ASN A 54 5.43 -0.90 1.57
N ILE A 55 5.57 -0.71 0.26
CA ILE A 55 6.40 -1.55 -0.60
C ILE A 55 7.41 -0.62 -1.28
N TYR A 56 8.69 -0.96 -1.17
CA TYR A 56 9.77 -0.11 -1.64
C TYR A 56 10.99 -0.92 -2.07
N LYS A 57 11.78 -0.35 -2.98
CA LYS A 57 13.14 -0.81 -3.26
C LYS A 57 14.10 -0.01 -2.37
N ARG A 58 15.01 -0.69 -1.67
CA ARG A 58 16.17 0.00 -1.11
C ARG A 58 17.07 0.44 -2.27
N LYS A 59 17.60 1.65 -2.17
CA LYS A 59 18.75 2.04 -2.99
C LYS A 59 20.02 1.38 -2.46
#